data_AF-A0A7T6Z6T8-F1
#
_entry.id   AF-A0A7T6Z6T8-F1
#
_cell.length_a   1.000
_cell.length_b   1.000
_cell.length_c   1.000
_cell.angle_alpha   90.00
_cell.angle_beta   90.00
_cell.angle_gamma   90.00
#
_symmetry.space_group_name_H-M   'P 1'
#
loop_
_entity.id
_entity.type
_entity.pdbx_description
1 polymer ?
#
loop_
_entity_poly.entity_id
_entity_poly.type
_entity_poly.pdbx_seq_one_letter_code
_entity_poly.pdbx_strand_id
1 'polypeptide(L)' 'MSRNECTSCDGRGLLADDEGWQYPCTICGGDGIFTEGDPTHPDHPINVDDMNRTLE' A
#
# COMPACT_ATOMS: atom_id res chain seq x y z
N MET A 1 5.55 12.67 18.31
CA MET A 1 5.42 11.31 17.72
C MET A 1 4.40 11.43 16.61
N SER A 2 4.86 11.62 15.38
CA SER A 2 4.00 11.85 14.21
C SER A 2 3.23 10.57 13.92
N ARG A 3 1.95 10.56 14.25
CA ARG A 3 1.09 9.37 14.29
C ARG A 3 0.51 9.01 12.92
N ASN A 4 1.23 9.42 11.88
CA ASN A 4 0.81 9.47 10.48
C ASN A 4 1.79 8.71 9.60
N GLU A 5 2.74 7.98 10.17
CA GLU A 5 3.66 7.18 9.37
C GLU A 5 2.90 6.05 8.67
N CYS A 6 3.17 5.89 7.38
CA CYS A 6 2.57 4.80 6.62
C CYS A 6 3.17 3.47 7.10
N THR A 7 2.35 2.67 7.78
CA THR A 7 2.77 1.37 8.33
C THR A 7 3.10 0.35 7.24
N SER A 8 2.53 0.48 6.03
CA SER A 8 2.84 -0.43 4.93
C SER A 8 4.28 -0.31 4.43
N CYS A 9 4.87 0.87 4.48
CA CYS A 9 6.25 1.11 4.03
C CYS A 9 7.19 1.56 5.16
N ASP A 10 6.74 1.48 6.42
CA ASP A 10 7.51 1.91 7.60
C ASP A 10 8.04 3.36 7.45
N GLY A 11 7.20 4.25 6.92
CA GLY A 11 7.55 5.66 6.71
C GLY A 11 8.50 5.94 5.54
N ARG A 12 8.93 4.92 4.79
CA ARG A 12 9.92 5.09 3.71
C ARG A 12 9.34 5.64 2.42
N GLY A 13 8.03 5.48 2.21
CA GLY A 13 7.37 5.77 0.93
C GLY A 13 7.68 4.76 -0.17
N LEU A 14 8.51 3.74 0.11
CA LEU A 14 8.95 2.74 -0.86
C LEU A 14 8.72 1.34 -0.31
N LEU A 15 8.27 0.44 -1.18
CA LEU A 15 8.19 -1.00 -0.94
C LEU A 15 9.30 -1.68 -1.72
N ALA A 16 9.91 -2.70 -1.13
CA ALA A 16 10.89 -3.55 -1.80
C ALA A 16 10.34 -4.97 -1.93
N ASP A 17 10.49 -5.56 -3.11
CA ASP A 17 10.17 -6.98 -3.32
C ASP A 17 11.36 -7.88 -2.91
N ASP A 18 11.23 -9.21 -3.03
CA ASP A 18 12.24 -10.19 -2.61
C ASP A 18 13.52 -10.08 -3.46
N GLU A 19 13.39 -9.61 -4.71
CA GLU A 19 14.50 -9.26 -5.60
C GLU A 19 15.14 -7.88 -5.28
N GLY A 20 14.63 -7.16 -4.29
CA GLY A 20 15.16 -5.87 -3.85
C GLY A 20 14.81 -4.67 -4.74
N TRP A 21 13.92 -4.85 -5.72
CA TRP A 21 13.41 -3.74 -6.53
C TRP A 21 12.49 -2.86 -5.70
N GLN A 22 12.62 -1.54 -5.89
CA GLN A 22 11.89 -0.54 -5.10
C GLN A 22 10.80 0.12 -5.92
N TYR A 23 9.61 0.26 -5.34
CA TYR A 23 8.45 0.89 -5.97
C TYR A 23 7.77 1.84 -4.99
N PRO A 24 7.12 2.91 -5.47
CA PRO A 24 6.35 3.81 -4.61
C PRO A 24 5.26 3.03 -3.88
N CYS A 25 5.17 3.24 -2.57
CA CYS A 25 4.13 2.64 -1.75
C CYS A 25 2.77 3.20 -2.17
N THR A 26 1.92 2.34 -2.74
CA THR A 26 0.59 2.71 -3.25
C THR A 26 -0.39 3.14 -2.17
N ILE A 27 -0.11 2.81 -0.90
CA ILE A 27 -0.95 3.13 0.25
C ILE A 27 -0.76 4.58 0.75
N CYS A 28 0.43 5.15 0.59
CA CYS A 28 0.74 6.54 0.96
C CYS A 28 1.15 7.38 -0.25
N GLY A 29 0.84 6.93 -1.46
CA GLY A 29 1.26 7.59 -2.70
C GLY A 29 2.79 7.74 -2.91
N GLY A 30 3.61 7.15 -2.05
CA GLY A 30 5.07 7.22 -2.11
C GLY A 30 5.74 8.24 -1.18
N ASP A 31 4.99 8.98 -0.36
CA ASP A 31 5.57 10.01 0.53
C ASP A 31 5.89 9.51 1.96
N GLY A 32 5.44 8.30 2.30
CA GLY A 32 5.71 7.66 3.59
C GLY A 32 4.79 8.11 4.72
N ILE A 33 3.87 9.03 4.46
CA ILE A 33 2.90 9.54 5.41
C ILE A 33 1.50 9.11 4.99
N PHE A 34 0.79 8.44 5.89
CA PHE A 34 -0.62 8.12 5.70
C PHE A 34 -1.48 9.30 6.17
N THR A 35 -2.21 9.91 5.24
CA THR A 35 -3.11 11.04 5.50
C THR A 35 -4.57 10.63 5.39
N GLU A 36 -5.49 11.42 5.95
CA GLU A 36 -6.95 11.13 5.88
C GLU A 36 -7.52 11.14 4.44
N GLY A 37 -6.71 11.51 3.44
CA GLY A 37 -7.04 11.44 2.02
C GLY A 37 -6.44 10.24 1.28
N ASP A 38 -5.61 9.43 1.94
CA ASP A 38 -5.01 8.25 1.31
C ASP A 38 -6.04 7.13 1.09
N PRO A 39 -5.89 6.36 0.01
CA PRO A 39 -6.76 5.23 -0.26
C PRO A 39 -6.61 4.17 0.85
N THR A 40 -7.62 4.07 1.71
CA THR A 40 -7.74 2.98 2.71
C THR A 40 -8.07 1.63 2.07
N HIS A 41 -8.45 1.65 0.79
CA HIS A 41 -8.80 0.49 -0.01
C HIS A 41 -8.24 0.69 -1.43
N PRO A 42 -7.83 -0.36 -2.14
CA PRO A 42 -7.54 -0.26 -3.56
C PRO A 42 -8.70 0.42 -4.31
N ASP A 43 -8.37 1.32 -5.23
CA ASP A 43 -9.34 2.09 -6.05
C ASP A 43 -10.32 1.18 -6.83
N HIS A 44 -9.98 -0.09 -6.96
CA HIS A 44 -10.80 -1.09 -7.62
C HIS A 44 -11.11 -2.26 -6.69
N PRO A 45 -12.40 -2.70 -6.64
CA PRO A 45 -12.76 -3.92 -5.94
C PRO A 45 -12.05 -5.10 -6.59
N ILE A 46 -11.18 -5.76 -5.84
CA ILE A 46 -10.51 -6.98 -6.27
C ILE A 46 -11.59 -8.07 -6.28
N ASN A 47 -11.99 -8.53 -7.46
CA ASN A 47 -12.94 -9.62 -7.57
C ASN A 47 -12.25 -10.90 -7.08
N VAL A 48 -12.81 -11.57 -6.07
CA VAL A 48 -12.24 -12.81 -5.53
C VAL A 48 -13.26 -13.93 -5.56
N ASP A 49 -12.78 -15.14 -5.83
CA ASP A 49 -13.56 -16.39 -5.72
C ASP A 49 -13.75 -16.81 -4.25
N ASP A 50 -14.59 -17.80 -4.00
CA ASP A 50 -14.86 -18.38 -2.66
C ASP A 50 -13.57 -18.82 -1.92
N MET A 51 -12.52 -19.18 -2.68
CA MET A 51 -11.20 -19.52 -2.13
C MET A 51 -10.26 -18.31 -1.93
N ASN A 52 -10.75 -17.07 -1.97
CA ASN A 52 -9.96 -15.84 -1.85
C ASN A 52 -8.83 -15.75 -2.89
N ARG A 53 -9.10 -16.22 -4.12
CA ARG A 53 -8.21 -16.08 -5.27
C ARG A 53 -8.68 -14.89 -6.09
N THR A 54 -7.76 -14.01 -6.49
CA THR A 54 -8.04 -12.90 -7.39
C THR A 54 -8.51 -13.43 -8.73
N LEU A 55 -9.70 -13.00 -9.16
CA LEU A 55 -10.28 -13.30 -10.46
C LEU A 55 -9.90 -12.15 -11.40
N GLU A 56 -9.09 -12.46 -12.41
CA GLU A 56 -8.73 -11.54 -13.51
C GLU A 56 -9.71 -11.64 -14.67
#